data_AF-A0A7J9MUP1-F1
#
_entry.id   AF-A0A7J9MUP1-F1
#
_cell.length_a   1.000
_cell.length_b   1.000
_cell.length_c   1.000
_cell.angle_alpha   90.00
_cell.angle_beta   90.00
_cell.angle_gamma   90.00
#
_symmetry.space_group_name_H-M   'P 1'
#
loop_
_entity.id
_entity.type
_entity.pdbx_description
1 polymer ?
#
loop_
_entity_poly.entity_id
_entity_poly.type
_entity_poly.pdbx_seq_one_letter_code
_entity_poly.pdbx_strand_id
1 'polypeptide(L)' 'MVANATQGGGEGFEFVLKRWTPYYFACGERNGFHCKVGGMRFMVMPLLRWHY' A
#
# COMPACT_ATOMS: atom_id res chain seq x y z
N MET A 1 9.59 0.28 -4.15
CA MET A 1 8.37 0.41 -4.97
C MET A 1 7.69 -0.94 -4.97
N VAL A 2 6.41 -1.03 -4.60
CA VAL A 2 5.67 -2.31 -4.47
C VAL A 2 4.95 -2.68 -5.77
N ALA A 3 4.49 -1.68 -6.52
CA ALA A 3 3.87 -1.81 -7.84
C ALA A 3 4.08 -0.49 -8.63
N ASN A 4 3.96 -0.55 -9.95
CA ASN A 4 3.92 0.61 -10.85
C ASN A 4 2.47 1.04 -11.15
N ALA A 5 2.30 2.16 -11.87
CA ALA A 5 0.99 2.75 -12.13
C ALA A 5 0.00 1.85 -12.92
N THR A 6 0.48 0.87 -13.69
CA THR A 6 -0.39 -0.01 -14.50
C THR A 6 -0.67 -1.36 -13.85
N GLN A 7 0.13 -1.75 -12.85
CA GLN A 7 0.01 -3.03 -12.13
C GLN A 7 -1.23 -3.13 -11.22
N GLY A 8 -2.00 -2.05 -11.03
CA GLY A 8 -3.29 -2.11 -10.35
C GLY A 8 -4.46 -2.55 -11.24
N GLY A 9 -4.27 -2.62 -12.56
CA GLY A 9 -5.30 -3.08 -13.51
C GLY A 9 -5.24 -4.60 -13.75
N GLY A 10 -6.28 -5.16 -14.38
CA GLY A 10 -6.35 -6.60 -14.66
C GLY A 10 -6.42 -7.43 -13.39
N GLU A 11 -5.51 -8.40 -13.23
CA GLU A 11 -5.40 -9.22 -12.02
C GLU A 11 -4.84 -8.45 -10.81
N GLY A 12 -4.34 -7.22 -11.02
CA GLY A 12 -3.81 -6.37 -9.97
C GLY A 12 -2.44 -6.83 -9.44
N PHE A 13 -2.12 -6.41 -8.21
CA PHE A 13 -0.92 -6.83 -7.50
C PHE A 13 -1.27 -7.23 -6.07
N GLU A 14 -0.52 -8.17 -5.51
CA GLU A 14 -0.66 -8.61 -4.12
C GLU A 14 0.54 -8.19 -3.29
N PHE A 15 0.28 -7.75 -2.05
CA PHE A 15 1.32 -7.50 -1.06
C PHE A 15 0.96 -8.16 0.28
N VAL A 16 1.82 -9.08 0.75
CA VAL A 16 1.62 -9.82 1.99
C VAL A 16 2.26 -9.09 3.18
N LEU A 17 1.48 -8.84 4.22
CA LEU A 17 1.94 -8.22 5.47
C LEU A 17 2.59 -9.27 6.39
N LYS A 18 3.93 -9.37 6.40
CA LYS A 18 4.65 -10.45 7.11
C LYS A 18 5.00 -10.16 8.58
N ARG A 19 4.95 -8.91 8.99
CA ARG A 19 5.36 -8.43 10.33
C ARG A 19 4.23 -7.67 10.98
N TRP A 20 4.08 -7.79 12.30
CA TRP A 20 3.12 -7.01 13.09
C TRP A 20 3.64 -5.58 13.35
N THR A 21 3.61 -4.77 12.30
CA THR A 21 4.03 -3.36 12.30
C THR A 21 3.12 -2.56 11.38
N PRO A 22 3.03 -1.22 11.52
CA PRO A 22 2.30 -0.39 10.57
C PRO A 22 2.97 -0.40 9.20
N TYR A 23 2.17 -0.60 8.15
CA TYR A 23 2.59 -0.44 6.76
C TYR A 23 1.99 0.83 6.19
N TYR A 24 2.82 1.65 5.56
CA TYR A 24 2.42 2.88 4.90
C TYR A 24 2.58 2.71 3.40
N PHE A 25 1.49 2.94 2.66
CA PHE A 25 1.46 2.90 1.20
C PHE A 25 1.17 4.29 0.68
N ALA A 26 1.84 4.66 -0.41
CA ALA A 26 1.66 5.96 -1.05
C ALA A 26 1.95 5.87 -2.56
N CYS A 27 1.27 6.70 -3.34
CA CYS A 27 1.59 6.91 -4.74
C CYS A 27 2.79 7.86 -4.89
N GLY A 28 3.88 7.37 -5.50
CA GLY A 28 5.09 8.15 -5.77
C GLY A 28 5.04 8.99 -7.05
N GLU A 29 3.99 8.84 -7.87
CA GLU A 29 3.87 9.49 -9.17
C GLU A 29 3.82 11.02 -9.07
N ARG A 30 4.19 11.66 -10.18
CA ARG A 30 4.22 13.13 -10.32
C ARG A 30 4.99 13.81 -9.17
N ASN A 31 6.17 13.28 -8.84
CA ASN A 31 7.01 13.76 -7.72
C ASN A 31 6.25 13.83 -6.38
N GLY A 32 5.40 12.85 -6.12
CA GLY A 32 4.61 12.76 -4.89
C GLY A 32 3.40 13.71 -4.82
N PHE A 33 3.04 14.40 -5.90
CA PHE A 33 1.85 15.26 -5.93
C PHE A 33 0.57 14.48 -5.59
N HIS A 34 0.43 13.26 -6.11
CA HIS A 34 -0.70 12.38 -5.79
C HIS A 34 -0.78 12.02 -4.30
N CYS A 35 0.36 11.77 -3.67
CA CYS A 35 0.42 11.52 -2.22
C CYS A 35 0.09 12.78 -1.40
N LYS A 36 0.71 13.93 -1.73
CA LYS A 36 0.61 15.17 -0.94
C LYS A 36 -0.72 15.90 -1.11
N VAL A 37 -1.16 16.07 -2.36
CA VAL A 37 -2.35 16.87 -2.71
C VAL A 37 -3.54 15.97 -3.00
N GLY A 38 -3.32 14.88 -3.74
CA GLY A 38 -4.37 13.91 -4.06
C GLY A 38 -4.72 12.97 -2.90
N GLY A 39 -3.97 12.99 -1.80
CA GLY A 39 -4.20 12.12 -0.65
C GLY A 39 -4.06 10.62 -0.94
N MET A 40 -3.40 10.24 -2.04
CA MET A 40 -3.20 8.84 -2.45
C MET A 40 -2.15 8.15 -1.57
N ARG A 41 -2.53 7.95 -0.31
CA ARG A 41 -1.76 7.30 0.74
C ARG A 41 -2.71 6.67 1.76
N PHE A 42 -2.30 5.57 2.36
CA PHE A 42 -3.04 4.93 3.42
C PHE A 42 -2.12 4.09 4.31
N MET A 43 -2.61 3.76 5.50
CA MET A 43 -1.92 2.93 6.48
C MET A 43 -2.71 1.63 6.67
N VAL A 44 -2.00 0.52 6.79
CA VAL A 44 -2.58 -0.78 7.15
C VAL A 44 -1.84 -1.34 8.36
N MET A 45 -2.60 -1.82 9.35
CA MET A 45 -2.10 -2.60 10.48
C MET A 45 -2.55 -4.04 10.34
N PRO A 46 -1.64 -5.02 10.34
CA PRO A 46 -2.03 -6.42 10.42
C PRO A 46 -2.75 -6.66 11.74
N LEU A 47 -3.90 -7.33 11.67
CA LEU A 47 -4.59 -7.79 12.86
C LEU A 47 -3.79 -8.93 13.50
N LEU A 48 -3.67 -8.89 14.83
CA LEU A 48 -3.16 -10.04 15.58
C LEU A 48 -4.14 -11.19 15.39
N ARG A 49 -3.75 -12.18 14.59
CA ARG A 49 -4.48 -13.45 14.51
C ARG A 49 -4.07 -14.27 15.73
N TRP A 50 -4.86 -14.20 16.80
CA TRP A 50 -4.78 -15.20 17.86
C TRP A 50 -5.39 -16.48 17.29
N HIS A 51 -4.55 -17.51 17.11
CA HIS A 51 -5.05 -18.83 16.76
C HIS A 51 -5.92 -19.34 17.91
N TYR A 52 -7.22 -19.46 17.68
CA TYR A 52 -8.15 -20.23 18.52
C TYR A 52 -8.19 -21.68 18.02
#